data_AF-A0A1C5KSW3-F1
#
_entry.id   AF-A0A1C5KSW3-F1
#
_cell.length_a   1.000
_cell.length_b   1.000
_cell.length_c   1.000
_cell.angle_alpha   90.00
_cell.angle_beta   90.00
_cell.angle_gamma   90.00
#
_symmetry.space_group_name_H-M   'P 1'
#
loop_
_entity.id
_entity.type
_entity.pdbx_description
1 polymer ?
#
loop_
_entity_poly.entity_id
_entity_poly.type
_entity_poly.pdbx_seq_one_letter_code
_entity_poly.pdbx_strand_id
1 'polypeptide(L)'
;MAIKCRRETIQKAIVDLYDSYDKVPEDSRVFIEAVYNKEDLHDFYRQCREIEQENKDTLVEFQEDYPGVLNGDNLADVLKAARAKKQEKKEK
;
A
#
# COMPACT_ATOMS: atom_id res chain seq x y z
N MET A 1 -22.20 -13.73 6.49
CA MET A 1 -22.20 -13.76 7.98
C MET A 1 -20.79 -13.60 8.57
N ALA A 2 -19.76 -14.26 8.01
CA ALA A 2 -18.36 -14.17 8.49
C ALA A 2 -17.74 -12.75 8.45
N ILE A 3 -18.02 -11.94 7.42
CA ILE A 3 -17.46 -10.58 7.27
C ILE A 3 -17.98 -9.63 8.37
N LYS A 4 -19.24 -9.79 8.79
CA LYS A 4 -19.88 -8.96 9.83
C LYS A 4 -19.22 -9.17 11.20
N CYS A 5 -18.94 -10.43 11.56
CA CYS A 5 -18.26 -10.80 12.81
C CYS A 5 -16.81 -10.27 12.88
N ARG A 6 -16.10 -10.27 11.74
CA ARG A 6 -14.73 -9.74 11.63
C ARG A 6 -14.65 -8.23 11.93
N ARG A 7 -15.58 -7.44 11.36
CA ARG A 7 -15.62 -5.99 11.58
C ARG A 7 -15.86 -5.65 13.05
N GLU A 8 -16.84 -6.30 13.68
CA GLU A 8 -17.18 -6.06 15.08
C GLU A 8 -16.00 -6.39 16.01
N THR A 9 -15.26 -7.46 15.72
CA THR A 9 -14.08 -7.85 16.51
C THR A 9 -12.96 -6.80 16.41
N ILE A 10 -12.68 -6.30 15.20
CA ILE A 10 -11.62 -5.31 14.99
C ILE A 10 -12.02 -3.96 15.61
N GLN A 11 -13.27 -3.52 15.42
CA GLN A 11 -13.76 -2.29 16.05
C GLN A 11 -13.68 -2.35 17.58
N LYS A 12 -14.02 -3.51 18.18
CA LYS A 12 -13.86 -3.71 19.62
C LYS A 12 -12.41 -3.61 20.06
N ALA A 13 -11.49 -4.29 19.36
CA ALA A 13 -10.07 -4.22 19.68
C ALA A 13 -9.51 -2.79 19.61
N ILE A 14 -9.98 -1.99 18.64
CA ILE A 14 -9.57 -0.58 18.52
C ILE A 14 -10.07 0.23 19.71
N VAL A 15 -11.34 0.07 20.10
CA VAL A 15 -11.89 0.75 21.29
C VAL A 15 -11.16 0.32 22.56
N ASP A 16 -10.88 -0.97 22.72
CA ASP A 16 -10.19 -1.49 23.90
C ASP A 16 -8.73 -1.00 24.01
N LEU A 17 -8.05 -0.73 22.88
CA LEU A 17 -6.66 -0.28 22.83
C LEU A 17 -6.49 1.24 22.80
N TYR A 18 -7.40 1.95 22.14
CA TYR A 18 -7.27 3.38 21.81
C TYR A 18 -8.43 4.22 22.37
N ASP A 19 -9.33 3.64 23.17
CA ASP A 19 -10.57 4.22 23.70
C ASP A 19 -11.63 4.58 22.64
N SER A 20 -11.24 5.02 21.44
CA SER A 20 -12.15 5.32 20.35
C SER A 20 -11.49 5.16 18.98
N TYR A 21 -12.33 4.91 17.97
CA TYR A 21 -11.88 4.82 16.58
C TYR A 21 -11.25 6.13 16.09
N ASP A 22 -11.73 7.29 16.56
CA ASP A 22 -11.24 8.61 16.15
C ASP A 22 -9.80 8.91 16.58
N LYS A 23 -9.25 8.18 17.56
CA LYS A 23 -7.84 8.29 17.94
C LYS A 23 -6.89 7.61 16.94
N VAL A 24 -7.43 6.82 16.01
CA VAL A 24 -6.65 6.20 14.94
C VAL A 24 -6.41 7.22 13.82
N PRO A 25 -5.16 7.37 13.32
CA PRO A 25 -4.86 8.25 12.20
C PRO A 25 -5.78 8.02 11.01
N GLU A 26 -6.15 9.09 10.32
CA GLU A 26 -7.11 9.03 9.20
C GLU A 26 -6.70 8.02 8.13
N ASP A 27 -5.44 8.04 7.70
CA ASP A 27 -4.91 7.10 6.72
C ASP A 27 -5.10 5.64 7.14
N SER A 28 -4.90 5.36 8.44
CA SER A 28 -5.10 4.03 9.01
C SER A 28 -6.58 3.64 9.04
N ARG A 29 -7.48 4.58 9.34
CA ARG A 29 -8.93 4.34 9.31
C ARG A 29 -9.42 4.06 7.89
N VAL A 30 -8.93 4.82 6.90
CA VAL A 30 -9.24 4.60 5.48
C VAL A 30 -8.79 3.21 5.05
N PHE A 31 -7.58 2.80 5.43
CA PHE A 31 -7.07 1.47 5.15
C PHE A 31 -7.93 0.36 5.78
N ILE A 32 -8.26 0.48 7.07
CA ILE A 32 -9.07 -0.51 7.81
C ILE A 32 -10.45 -0.67 7.17
N GLU A 33 -11.12 0.43 6.80
CA GLU A 33 -12.42 0.39 6.13
C GLU A 33 -12.35 -0.26 4.74
N ALA A 34 -11.29 0.03 3.96
CA ALA A 34 -11.05 -0.61 2.68
C ALA A 34 -10.88 -2.13 2.83
N VAL A 35 -10.14 -2.56 3.86
CA VAL A 35 -9.88 -3.97 4.18
C VAL A 35 -11.17 -4.71 4.58
N TYR A 36 -12.11 -4.07 5.29
CA TYR A 36 -13.38 -4.71 5.64
C TYR A 36 -14.17 -5.17 4.41
N ASN A 37 -14.09 -4.40 3.32
CA ASN A 37 -14.82 -4.64 2.08
C ASN A 37 -14.12 -5.64 1.15
N LYS A 38 -12.91 -6.11 1.50
CA LYS A 38 -12.20 -7.16 0.76
C LYS A 38 -12.64 -8.54 1.26
N GLU A 39 -13.08 -9.37 0.32
CA GLU A 39 -13.45 -10.77 0.59
C GLU A 39 -12.21 -11.64 0.80
N ASP A 40 -11.23 -11.51 -0.10
CA ASP A 40 -9.96 -12.24 -0.03
C ASP A 40 -8.80 -11.33 0.41
N LEU A 41 -8.45 -11.42 1.69
CA LEU A 41 -7.31 -10.70 2.26
C LEU A 41 -5.97 -11.30 1.85
N HIS A 42 -5.93 -12.60 1.56
CA HIS A 42 -4.70 -13.28 1.20
C HIS A 42 -4.28 -12.88 -0.21
N ASP A 43 -5.23 -12.80 -1.14
CA ASP A 43 -4.97 -12.31 -2.49
C ASP A 43 -4.63 -10.82 -2.48
N PHE A 44 -5.35 -10.01 -1.70
CA PHE A 44 -5.02 -8.59 -1.53
C PHE A 44 -3.59 -8.39 -1.00
N TYR A 45 -3.19 -9.15 0.03
CA TYR A 45 -1.82 -9.08 0.55
C TYR A 45 -0.78 -9.54 -0.49
N ARG A 46 -1.07 -10.60 -1.25
CA ARG A 46 -0.20 -11.05 -2.35
C ARG A 46 0.01 -9.92 -3.37
N GLN A 47 -1.06 -9.27 -3.82
CA GLN A 47 -0.98 -8.15 -4.77
C GLN A 47 -0.16 -6.99 -4.21
N CYS A 48 -0.36 -6.62 -2.93
CA CYS A 48 0.44 -5.59 -2.28
C CYS A 48 1.93 -5.96 -2.29
N ARG A 49 2.27 -7.20 -1.94
CA ARG A 49 3.66 -7.70 -1.92
C ARG A 49 4.31 -7.69 -3.29
N GLU A 50 3.56 -8.07 -4.33
CA GLU A 50 4.04 -8.03 -5.71
C GLU A 50 4.32 -6.59 -6.15
N ILE A 51 3.41 -5.65 -5.87
CA ILE A 51 3.60 -4.22 -6.17
C ILE A 51 4.79 -3.63 -5.41
N GLU A 52 4.95 -3.95 -4.12
CA GLU A 52 6.09 -3.51 -3.31
C GLU A 52 7.41 -4.03 -3.88
N GLN A 53 7.44 -5.29 -4.32
CA GLN A 53 8.62 -5.90 -4.91
C GLN A 53 8.98 -5.23 -6.25
N GLU A 54 8.01 -5.04 -7.14
CA GLU A 54 8.22 -4.33 -8.41
C GLU A 54 8.69 -2.88 -8.23
N ASN A 55 8.11 -2.18 -7.24
CA ASN A 55 8.51 -0.83 -6.88
C ASN A 55 9.95 -0.82 -6.35
N LYS A 56 10.29 -1.75 -5.45
CA LYS A 56 11.65 -1.87 -4.93
C LYS A 56 12.65 -2.08 -6.06
N ASP A 57 12.41 -3.05 -6.93
CA ASP A 57 13.33 -3.36 -8.03
C ASP A 57 13.52 -2.14 -8.95
N THR A 58 12.43 -1.41 -9.22
CA THR A 58 12.45 -0.17 -10.01
C THR A 58 13.20 0.97 -9.31
N LEU A 59 13.06 1.13 -8.00
CA LEU A 59 13.76 2.16 -7.23
C LEU A 59 15.25 1.86 -7.09
N VAL A 60 15.63 0.58 -6.96
CA VAL A 60 17.02 0.14 -6.98
C VAL A 60 17.67 0.45 -8.33
N GLU A 61 17.03 0.05 -9.44
CA GLU A 61 17.48 0.40 -10.80
C GLU A 61 17.67 1.92 -10.96
N PHE A 62 16.70 2.72 -10.50
CA PHE A 62 16.81 4.18 -10.56
C PHE A 62 17.97 4.72 -9.72
N GLN A 63 18.21 4.15 -8.54
CA GLN A 63 19.27 4.61 -7.64
C GLN A 63 20.67 4.24 -8.15
N GLU A 64 20.80 3.15 -8.91
CA GLU A 64 22.04 2.81 -9.64
C GLU A 64 22.34 3.83 -10.75
N ASP A 65 21.32 4.23 -11.52
CA ASP A 65 21.46 5.24 -12.58
C ASP A 65 21.66 6.67 -12.04
N TYR A 66 21.03 6.99 -10.90
CA TYR A 66 20.99 8.34 -10.31
C TYR A 66 21.29 8.31 -8.80
N PRO A 67 22.55 8.05 -8.41
CA PRO A 67 22.92 7.89 -7.01
C PRO A 67 22.70 9.18 -6.21
N GLY A 68 22.03 9.04 -5.06
CA GLY A 68 21.78 10.15 -4.13
C GLY A 68 20.63 11.09 -4.50
N VAL A 69 19.92 10.84 -5.62
CA VAL A 69 18.79 11.66 -6.05
C VAL A 69 17.47 11.20 -5.42
N LEU A 70 17.29 9.90 -5.18
CA LEU A 70 16.06 9.33 -4.62
C LEU A 70 15.87 9.73 -3.15
N ASN A 71 14.68 10.22 -2.82
CA ASN A 71 14.28 10.57 -1.45
C ASN A 71 12.77 10.32 -1.23
N GLY A 72 12.29 10.55 0.01
CA GLY A 72 10.89 10.30 0.36
C GLY A 72 9.90 11.17 -0.40
N ASP A 73 10.27 12.40 -0.74
CA ASP A 73 9.38 13.37 -1.38
C ASP A 73 9.20 13.08 -2.88
N ASN A 74 10.25 12.60 -3.55
CA ASN A 74 10.21 12.32 -4.99
C ASN A 74 9.88 10.86 -5.35
N LEU A 75 9.72 9.98 -4.36
CA LEU A 75 9.49 8.55 -4.55
C LEU A 75 8.28 8.26 -5.45
N ALA A 76 7.16 8.93 -5.22
CA ALA A 76 5.93 8.73 -6.00
C ALA A 76 6.11 9.14 -7.48
N ASP A 77 6.78 10.27 -7.72
CA ASP A 77 7.03 10.80 -9.07
C ASP A 77 8.02 9.93 -9.84
N VAL A 78 9.09 9.45 -9.17
CA VAL A 78 10.07 8.53 -9.74
C VAL A 78 9.39 7.22 -10.16
N LEU A 79 8.57 6.63 -9.29
CA LEU A 79 7.83 5.41 -9.61
C LEU A 79 6.88 5.61 -10.81
N LYS A 80 6.17 6.75 -10.85
CA LYS A 80 5.28 7.09 -11.96
C LYS A 80 6.04 7.22 -13.29
N ALA A 81 7.17 7.95 -13.28
CA ALA A 81 7.99 8.14 -14.47
C ALA A 81 8.65 6.85 -14.95
N ALA A 82 9.14 6.02 -14.03
CA ALA A 82 9.78 4.74 -14.36
C ALA A 82 8.77 3.74 -14.98
N ARG A 83 7.54 3.68 -14.45
CA ARG A 83 6.46 2.87 -15.03
C ARG A 83 6.09 3.31 -16.45
N ALA A 84 5.99 4.62 -16.70
CA ALA A 84 5.73 5.15 -18.04
C ALA A 84 6.83 4.75 -19.03
N LYS A 85 8.12 4.90 -18.65
CA LYS A 85 9.25 4.46 -19.47
C LYS A 85 9.26 2.96 -19.76
N LYS A 86 8.86 2.10 -18.80
CA LYS A 86 8.75 0.64 -19.00
C LYS A 86 7.64 0.29 -20.00
N GLN A 87 6.54 1.06 -20.06
CA GLN A 87 5.47 0.86 -21.04
C GLN A 87 5.92 1.28 -22.45
N GLU A 88 6.55 2.44 -22.60
CA GLU A 88 7.09 2.92 -23.89
C GLU A 88 8.14 1.96 -24.50
N LYS A 89 8.92 1.26 -23.66
CA LYS A 89 9.88 0.24 -24.11
C LYS A 89 9.24 -1.09 -24.52
N LYS A 90 8.03 -1.41 -24.06
CA LYS A 90 7.30 -2.64 -24.44
C LYS A 90 6.55 -2.49 -25.77
N GLU A 91 6.26 -1.26 -26.18
CA GLU A 91 5.53 -0.95 -27.41
C GLU A 91 6.45 -0.72 -28.64
N LYS A 92 7.78 -0.75 -28.43
CA LYS A 92 8.81 -0.72 -29.48
C LYS A 92 9.41 -2.10 -29.72
#